data_AF-A0A6S7GLB6-F1
#
_entry.id   AF-A0A6S7GLB6-F1
#
_cell.length_a   1.000
_cell.length_b   1.000
_cell.length_c   1.000
_cell.angle_alpha   90.00
_cell.angle_beta   90.00
_cell.angle_gamma   90.00
#
_symmetry.space_group_name_H-M   'P 1'
#
loop_
_entity.id
_entity.type
_entity.pdbx_description
1 polymer ?
#
loop_
_entity_poly.entity_id
_entity_poly.type
_entity_poly.pdbx_seq_one_letter_code
_entity_poly.pdbx_strand_id
1 'polypeptide(L)'
;MATGGANRTRNPGSPSSTPNSKRSPQLSLKESSPCRPSERLNPKTIDPFKNNVGKQSTFAAVYSNGGVPCRLQHGSVKHKIQWDVPIENLSFDPLLVTLAEGLRETKHPYHFLACQGFREMLEVSDAAGKTIPVLPKLVLPLRLALISRKMMEKNNKEKITHALQEIESNCGQACLAIIKSKVPTYQSVLK
;
A
#
# COMPACT_ATOMS: atom_id res chain seq x y z
N MET A 1 70.36 -29.08 6.41
CA MET A 1 71.35 -28.46 7.32
C MET A 1 70.73 -27.21 7.92
N ALA A 2 70.64 -27.18 9.25
CA ALA A 2 70.71 -26.03 10.18
C ALA A 2 69.71 -24.85 10.04
N THR A 3 68.74 -24.70 10.96
CA THR A 3 68.69 -23.77 12.16
C THR A 3 68.46 -22.29 11.79
N GLY A 4 67.59 -21.48 12.40
CA GLY A 4 66.75 -21.55 13.59
C GLY A 4 66.28 -20.14 14.02
N GLY A 5 65.32 -20.06 14.96
CA GLY A 5 65.04 -18.90 15.84
C GLY A 5 64.27 -17.71 15.20
N ALA A 6 63.47 -16.91 15.91
CA ALA A 6 63.00 -16.92 17.30
C ALA A 6 61.77 -15.99 17.38
N ASN A 7 60.77 -16.42 18.16
CA ASN A 7 59.56 -15.67 18.50
C ASN A 7 59.78 -15.04 19.89
N ARG A 8 59.73 -13.71 20.05
CA ARG A 8 59.55 -13.03 21.35
C ARG A 8 59.48 -11.50 21.23
N THR A 9 58.35 -10.93 21.62
CA THR A 9 58.34 -9.64 22.32
C THR A 9 57.46 -9.78 23.56
N ARG A 10 58.10 -9.56 24.71
CA ARG A 10 57.53 -9.65 26.06
C ARG A 10 56.83 -8.34 26.39
N ASN A 11 55.71 -8.42 27.11
CA ASN A 11 55.15 -7.31 27.85
C ASN A 11 55.27 -7.65 29.36
N PRO A 12 55.80 -6.78 30.23
CA PRO A 12 55.89 -7.06 31.66
C PRO A 12 54.80 -6.33 32.46
N GLY A 13 54.41 -6.94 33.58
CA GLY A 13 53.89 -6.21 34.74
C GLY A 13 52.49 -6.56 35.21
N SER A 14 52.41 -7.53 36.12
CA SER A 14 51.38 -7.58 37.17
C SER A 14 52.04 -7.23 38.51
N PRO A 15 51.26 -6.85 39.54
CA PRO A 15 51.11 -7.80 40.63
C PRO A 15 49.67 -7.96 41.17
N SER A 16 49.43 -9.16 41.67
CA SER A 16 48.34 -9.70 42.51
C SER A 16 48.02 -8.84 43.75
N SER A 17 46.84 -8.86 44.39
CA SER A 17 46.21 -10.02 45.06
C SER A 17 44.75 -9.77 45.55
N THR A 18 43.86 -10.73 45.22
CA THR A 18 42.64 -11.33 45.89
C THR A 18 42.08 -10.82 47.25
N PRO A 19 40.91 -11.33 47.75
CA PRO A 19 39.60 -11.64 47.14
C PRO A 19 38.39 -11.25 48.06
N ASN A 20 37.13 -11.18 47.58
CA ASN A 20 35.98 -11.87 48.22
C ASN A 20 34.61 -11.65 47.54
N SER A 21 33.94 -12.78 47.28
CA SER A 21 32.55 -13.12 47.65
C SER A 21 31.32 -12.34 47.12
N LYS A 22 30.51 -13.13 46.39
CA LYS A 22 29.03 -13.24 46.36
C LYS A 22 28.23 -12.45 45.32
N ARG A 23 27.60 -13.26 44.46
CA ARG A 23 26.14 -13.35 44.20
C ARG A 23 25.69 -12.99 42.77
N SER A 24 24.86 -13.92 42.27
CA SER A 24 24.10 -14.07 41.02
C SER A 24 23.40 -12.80 40.46
N PRO A 25 22.92 -12.83 39.19
CA PRO A 25 22.60 -11.64 38.41
C PRO A 25 21.25 -11.01 38.79
N GLN A 26 21.23 -9.69 38.97
CA GLN A 26 20.00 -8.91 39.17
C GLN A 26 19.56 -8.30 37.83
N LEU A 27 18.47 -8.82 37.30
CA LEU A 27 17.64 -8.18 36.27
C LEU A 27 17.10 -6.87 36.87
N SER A 28 17.65 -5.72 36.48
CA SER A 28 17.06 -4.42 36.81
C SER A 28 15.84 -4.19 35.93
N LEU A 29 14.67 -4.46 36.50
CA LEU A 29 13.38 -3.92 36.07
C LEU A 29 13.50 -2.39 36.06
N LYS A 30 13.43 -1.78 34.87
CA LYS A 30 13.36 -0.34 34.72
C LYS A 30 11.97 0.10 35.16
N GLU A 31 11.94 0.67 36.36
CA GLU A 31 10.77 1.26 37.01
C GLU A 31 10.07 2.24 36.07
N SER A 32 8.81 1.95 35.77
CA SER A 32 7.93 2.81 34.99
C SER A 32 7.67 4.10 35.77
N SER A 33 8.22 5.21 35.29
CA SER A 33 7.80 6.55 35.70
C SER A 33 6.28 6.68 35.57
N PRO A 34 5.54 7.19 36.57
CA PRO A 34 4.09 7.33 36.47
C PRO A 34 3.75 8.31 35.35
N CYS A 35 3.04 7.82 34.32
CA CYS A 35 2.47 8.65 33.26
C CYS A 35 1.68 9.79 33.89
N ARG A 36 2.04 11.04 33.54
CA ARG A 36 1.29 12.22 33.97
C ARG A 36 -0.15 12.07 33.46
N PRO A 37 -1.19 12.39 34.27
CA PRO A 37 -2.59 12.31 33.82
C PRO A 37 -2.86 13.07 32.51
N SER A 38 -2.06 14.10 32.22
CA SER A 38 -2.08 14.88 30.98
C SER A 38 -1.78 14.07 29.71
N GLU A 39 -1.05 12.95 29.79
CA GLU A 39 -0.83 12.08 28.63
C GLU A 39 -2.09 11.33 28.21
N ARG A 40 -3.04 11.14 29.14
CA ARG A 40 -4.33 10.48 28.91
C ARG A 40 -5.35 11.41 28.24
N LEU A 41 -5.06 12.71 28.16
CA LEU A 41 -5.93 13.76 27.64
C LEU A 41 -5.44 14.35 26.30
N ASN A 42 -4.38 13.79 25.71
CA ASN A 42 -3.98 14.12 24.34
C ASN A 42 -4.52 13.04 23.38
N PRO A 43 -5.78 13.12 22.92
CA PRO A 43 -6.13 12.41 21.69
C PRO A 43 -5.12 12.87 20.64
N LYS A 44 -4.44 11.94 19.97
CA LYS A 44 -3.40 12.26 18.97
C LYS A 44 -3.96 13.33 18.03
N THR A 45 -3.54 14.59 18.22
CA THR A 45 -4.03 15.70 17.41
C THR A 45 -3.70 15.36 15.98
N ILE A 46 -4.74 15.11 15.19
CA ILE A 46 -4.59 14.75 13.79
C ILE A 46 -4.18 16.04 13.11
N ASP A 47 -2.89 16.21 12.86
CA ASP A 47 -2.38 17.33 12.08
C ASP A 47 -2.94 17.21 10.64
N PRO A 48 -3.86 18.11 10.23
CA PRO A 48 -4.50 18.03 8.92
C PRO A 48 -3.53 18.36 7.77
N PHE A 49 -2.34 18.89 8.07
CA PHE A 49 -1.29 19.21 7.11
C PHE A 49 -0.14 18.19 7.10
N LYS A 50 -0.14 17.23 8.03
CA LYS A 50 0.86 16.17 8.05
C LYS A 50 0.66 15.29 6.82
N ASN A 51 1.59 15.41 5.88
CA ASN A 51 1.70 14.52 4.75
C ASN A 51 1.79 13.09 5.28
N ASN A 52 0.81 12.22 5.01
CA ASN A 52 0.75 10.84 5.53
C ASN A 52 1.78 9.94 4.81
N VAL A 53 3.06 10.32 4.81
CA VAL A 53 4.11 9.65 4.03
C VAL A 53 4.39 8.22 4.51
N GLY A 54 3.86 7.82 5.68
CA GLY A 54 4.11 6.52 6.31
C GLY A 54 2.90 5.65 6.65
N LYS A 55 1.65 6.09 6.39
CA LYS A 55 0.48 5.20 6.61
C LYS A 55 0.25 4.36 5.36
N GLN A 56 0.28 3.04 5.52
CA GLN A 56 -0.14 2.10 4.49
C GLN A 56 -1.58 2.45 4.08
N SER A 57 -1.85 2.50 2.78
CA SER A 57 -3.21 2.74 2.31
C SER A 57 -4.11 1.54 2.57
N THR A 58 -5.42 1.76 2.49
CA THR A 58 -6.41 0.69 2.58
C THR A 58 -6.11 -0.41 1.56
N PHE A 59 -5.86 -0.05 0.30
CA PHE A 59 -5.51 -1.02 -0.74
C PHE A 59 -4.25 -1.81 -0.42
N ALA A 60 -3.16 -1.13 -0.03
CA ALA A 60 -1.90 -1.80 0.28
C ALA A 60 -2.06 -2.75 1.48
N ALA A 61 -2.88 -2.41 2.47
CA ALA A 61 -3.19 -3.27 3.60
C ALA A 61 -3.99 -4.51 3.17
N VAL A 62 -5.06 -4.32 2.38
CA VAL A 62 -5.88 -5.44 1.88
C VAL A 62 -5.05 -6.38 1.02
N TYR A 63 -4.20 -5.86 0.14
CA TYR A 63 -3.29 -6.68 -0.66
C TYR A 63 -2.30 -7.47 0.19
N SER A 64 -1.65 -6.81 1.17
CA SER A 64 -0.67 -7.47 2.04
C SER A 64 -1.29 -8.58 2.90
N ASN A 65 -2.58 -8.47 3.21
CA ASN A 65 -3.35 -9.46 3.96
C ASN A 65 -3.96 -10.55 3.06
N GLY A 66 -3.72 -10.54 1.74
CA GLY A 66 -4.27 -11.51 0.80
C GLY A 66 -5.75 -11.32 0.46
N GLY A 67 -6.32 -10.14 0.71
CA GLY A 67 -7.73 -9.85 0.39
C GLY A 67 -8.01 -9.53 -1.08
N VAL A 68 -6.96 -9.40 -1.90
CA VAL A 68 -7.07 -9.28 -3.36
C VAL A 68 -6.58 -10.61 -3.96
N PRO A 69 -7.43 -11.35 -4.71
CA PRO A 69 -7.11 -12.69 -5.20
C PRO A 69 -6.22 -12.65 -6.45
N CYS A 70 -5.07 -11.97 -6.35
CA CYS A 70 -4.14 -11.82 -7.45
C CYS A 70 -2.68 -11.76 -7.02
N ARG A 71 -1.78 -12.16 -7.92
CA ARG A 71 -0.32 -12.11 -7.75
C ARG A 71 0.31 -11.32 -8.88
N LEU A 72 1.38 -10.59 -8.56
CA LEU A 72 2.23 -9.95 -9.56
C LEU A 72 3.11 -11.01 -10.23
N GLN A 73 2.94 -11.20 -11.53
CA GLN A 73 3.82 -12.02 -12.35
C GLN A 73 4.92 -11.13 -12.96
N HIS A 74 6.15 -11.32 -12.51
CA HIS A 74 7.31 -10.58 -13.00
C HIS A 74 7.83 -11.23 -14.30
N GLY A 75 7.37 -10.74 -15.46
CA GLY A 75 7.96 -11.11 -16.74
C GLY A 75 9.22 -10.31 -17.05
N SER A 76 10.09 -10.84 -17.92
CA SER A 76 11.36 -10.20 -18.32
C SER A 76 11.22 -8.87 -19.07
N VAL A 77 10.06 -8.64 -19.69
CA VAL A 77 9.77 -7.43 -20.49
C VAL A 77 8.48 -6.73 -20.04
N LYS A 78 7.46 -7.51 -19.64
CA LYS A 78 6.17 -6.98 -19.20
C LYS A 78 5.72 -7.68 -17.93
N HIS A 79 5.31 -6.90 -16.94
CA HIS A 79 4.63 -7.41 -15.76
C HIS A 79 3.16 -7.68 -16.09
N LYS A 80 2.60 -8.73 -15.50
CA LYS A 80 1.18 -9.08 -15.62
C LYS A 80 0.63 -9.42 -14.25
N ILE A 81 -0.69 -9.31 -14.11
CA ILE A 81 -1.38 -9.85 -12.95
C ILE A 81 -1.79 -11.28 -13.28
N GLN A 82 -1.63 -12.18 -12.33
CA GLN A 82 -2.22 -13.51 -12.35
C GLN A 82 -3.32 -13.56 -11.30
N TRP A 83 -4.55 -13.86 -11.71
CA TRP A 83 -5.67 -14.07 -10.79
C TRP A 83 -5.65 -15.48 -10.22
N ASP A 84 -6.04 -15.62 -8.96
CA ASP A 84 -6.20 -16.94 -8.31
C ASP A 84 -7.38 -17.73 -8.88
N VAL A 85 -8.41 -17.00 -9.34
CA VAL A 85 -9.65 -17.52 -9.91
C VAL A 85 -9.89 -16.81 -11.24
N PRO A 86 -10.50 -17.47 -12.26
CA PRO A 86 -10.87 -16.79 -13.50
C PRO A 86 -11.63 -15.49 -13.23
N ILE A 87 -11.24 -14.42 -13.91
CA ILE A 87 -11.76 -13.06 -13.66
C ILE A 87 -13.28 -12.96 -13.82
N GLU A 88 -13.85 -13.80 -14.69
CA GLU A 88 -15.28 -13.95 -14.91
C GLU A 88 -16.03 -14.42 -13.66
N ASN A 89 -15.37 -15.17 -12.78
CA ASN A 89 -15.95 -15.75 -11.57
C ASN A 89 -15.68 -14.92 -10.31
N LEU A 90 -14.95 -13.81 -10.42
CA LEU A 90 -14.67 -12.93 -9.29
C LEU A 90 -15.90 -12.09 -8.91
N SER A 91 -16.11 -11.92 -7.60
CA SER A 91 -17.11 -11.01 -7.08
C SER A 91 -16.61 -9.56 -7.17
N PHE A 92 -17.41 -8.67 -7.77
CA PHE A 92 -17.04 -7.25 -7.93
C PHE A 92 -17.13 -6.48 -6.61
N ASP A 93 -18.00 -6.89 -5.70
CA ASP A 93 -18.06 -6.38 -4.33
C ASP A 93 -17.32 -7.37 -3.40
N PRO A 94 -16.35 -6.93 -2.58
CA PRO A 94 -15.78 -5.58 -2.47
C PRO A 94 -14.62 -5.29 -3.42
N LEU A 95 -14.20 -6.27 -4.23
CA LEU A 95 -12.93 -6.26 -4.94
C LEU A 95 -12.73 -5.05 -5.86
N LEU A 96 -13.72 -4.70 -6.67
CA LEU A 96 -13.64 -3.57 -7.60
C LEU A 96 -13.53 -2.23 -6.85
N VAL A 97 -14.19 -2.11 -5.69
CA VAL A 97 -14.08 -0.92 -4.82
C VAL A 97 -12.68 -0.82 -4.22
N THR A 98 -12.14 -1.93 -3.76
CA THR A 98 -10.76 -2.01 -3.24
C THR A 98 -9.75 -1.61 -4.33
N LEU A 99 -9.89 -2.11 -5.56
CA LEU A 99 -9.03 -1.72 -6.67
C LEU A 99 -9.16 -0.24 -7.02
N ALA A 100 -10.38 0.31 -7.02
CA ALA A 100 -10.62 1.74 -7.23
C ALA A 100 -9.96 2.61 -6.15
N GLU A 101 -9.96 2.18 -4.89
CA GLU A 101 -9.21 2.86 -3.82
C GLU A 101 -7.71 2.87 -4.11
N GLY A 102 -7.20 1.77 -4.66
CA GLY A 102 -5.81 1.59 -5.05
C GLY A 102 -5.34 2.46 -6.22
N LEU A 103 -6.24 3.09 -6.98
CA LEU A 103 -5.87 4.00 -8.06
C LEU A 103 -5.07 5.24 -7.58
N ARG A 104 -5.16 5.57 -6.28
CA ARG A 104 -4.34 6.62 -5.67
C ARG A 104 -2.93 6.17 -5.28
N GLU A 105 -2.63 4.89 -5.42
CA GLU A 105 -1.31 4.36 -5.07
C GLU A 105 -0.23 4.95 -5.95
N THR A 106 0.93 5.14 -5.34
CA THR A 106 2.14 5.67 -6.00
C THR A 106 3.32 4.71 -5.90
N LYS A 107 3.21 3.66 -5.08
CA LYS A 107 4.28 2.69 -4.87
C LYS A 107 4.03 1.44 -5.70
N HIS A 108 5.05 0.97 -6.40
CA HIS A 108 5.06 -0.38 -6.96
C HIS A 108 5.22 -1.42 -5.83
N PRO A 109 4.53 -2.58 -5.85
CA PRO A 109 3.68 -3.12 -6.91
C PRO A 109 2.22 -2.64 -6.86
N TYR A 110 1.80 -1.99 -5.77
CA TYR A 110 0.40 -1.66 -5.50
C TYR A 110 -0.27 -0.83 -6.59
N HIS A 111 0.42 0.21 -7.09
CA HIS A 111 -0.10 1.04 -8.19
C HIS A 111 -0.41 0.21 -9.44
N PHE A 112 0.52 -0.67 -9.83
CA PHE A 112 0.33 -1.53 -11.01
C PHE A 112 -0.82 -2.51 -10.79
N LEU A 113 -0.86 -3.16 -9.63
CA LEU A 113 -1.91 -4.12 -9.29
C LEU A 113 -3.30 -3.48 -9.31
N ALA A 114 -3.44 -2.29 -8.73
CA ALA A 114 -4.70 -1.56 -8.72
C ALA A 114 -5.14 -1.15 -10.12
N CYS A 115 -4.28 -0.50 -10.90
CA CYS A 115 -4.64 -0.04 -12.25
C CYS A 115 -4.95 -1.20 -13.20
N GLN A 116 -4.06 -2.20 -13.26
CA GLN A 116 -4.23 -3.31 -14.19
C GLN A 116 -5.39 -4.21 -13.76
N GLY A 117 -5.56 -4.46 -12.45
CA GLY A 117 -6.65 -5.29 -11.96
C GLY A 117 -8.02 -4.62 -12.15
N PHE A 118 -8.09 -3.31 -11.93
CA PHE A 118 -9.32 -2.53 -12.19
C PHE A 118 -9.74 -2.60 -13.65
N ARG A 119 -8.77 -2.40 -14.56
CA ARG A 119 -8.97 -2.50 -16.01
C ARG A 119 -9.47 -3.89 -16.43
N GLU A 120 -8.73 -4.94 -16.07
CA GLU A 120 -9.09 -6.31 -16.46
C GLU A 120 -10.48 -6.70 -15.96
N MET A 121 -10.86 -6.29 -14.73
CA MET A 121 -12.22 -6.55 -14.23
C MET A 121 -13.29 -5.84 -15.04
N LEU A 122 -13.04 -4.61 -15.50
CA LEU A 122 -14.01 -3.89 -16.33
C LEU A 122 -14.10 -4.41 -17.77
N GLU A 123 -13.07 -5.07 -18.28
CA GLU A 123 -13.04 -5.65 -19.64
C GLU A 123 -13.79 -7.00 -19.75
N VAL A 124 -14.28 -7.56 -18.64
CA VAL A 124 -15.08 -8.80 -18.63
C VAL A 124 -16.42 -8.59 -19.37
N SER A 125 -16.88 -9.59 -20.14
CA SER A 125 -18.10 -9.48 -20.95
C SER A 125 -19.37 -9.11 -20.17
N ASP A 126 -19.48 -9.52 -18.89
CA ASP A 126 -20.59 -9.17 -17.97
C ASP A 126 -20.17 -8.10 -16.93
N ALA A 127 -19.18 -7.27 -17.24
CA ALA A 127 -18.71 -6.24 -16.31
C ALA A 127 -19.80 -5.23 -15.97
N ALA A 128 -20.66 -4.85 -16.93
CA ALA A 128 -21.74 -3.89 -16.70
C ALA A 128 -22.72 -4.37 -15.63
N GLY A 129 -23.22 -5.61 -15.77
CA GLY A 129 -24.18 -6.20 -14.83
C GLY A 129 -23.64 -6.29 -13.41
N LYS A 130 -22.34 -6.57 -13.27
CA LYS A 130 -21.65 -6.67 -11.97
C LYS A 130 -21.21 -5.33 -11.41
N THR A 131 -20.92 -4.33 -12.25
CA THR A 131 -20.43 -3.01 -11.83
C THR A 131 -21.56 -2.10 -11.38
N ILE A 132 -22.70 -2.11 -12.09
CA ILE A 132 -23.88 -1.29 -11.75
C ILE A 132 -24.28 -1.36 -10.26
N PRO A 133 -24.40 -2.55 -9.62
CA PRO A 133 -24.76 -2.63 -8.20
C PRO A 133 -23.66 -2.08 -7.26
N VAL A 134 -22.40 -2.08 -7.70
CA VAL A 134 -21.23 -1.63 -6.92
C VAL A 134 -20.95 -0.14 -7.14
N LEU A 135 -21.46 0.43 -8.23
CA LEU A 135 -21.23 1.80 -8.67
C LEU A 135 -21.42 2.88 -7.59
N PRO A 136 -22.46 2.84 -6.71
CA PRO A 136 -22.60 3.82 -5.65
C PRO A 136 -21.40 3.89 -4.70
N LYS A 137 -20.76 2.74 -4.46
CA LYS A 137 -19.54 2.63 -3.63
C LYS A 137 -18.29 3.07 -4.39
N LEU A 138 -18.25 2.91 -5.72
CA LEU A 138 -17.11 3.28 -6.57
C LEU A 138 -16.93 4.79 -6.76
N VAL A 139 -18.03 5.56 -6.71
CA VAL A 139 -17.97 7.01 -6.93
C VAL A 139 -17.02 7.71 -5.95
N LEU A 140 -17.04 7.32 -4.67
CA LEU A 140 -16.19 7.94 -3.65
C LEU A 140 -14.68 7.71 -3.89
N PRO A 141 -14.17 6.46 -4.02
CA PRO A 141 -12.75 6.23 -4.26
C PRO A 141 -12.26 6.84 -5.58
N LEU A 142 -13.08 6.85 -6.64
CA LEU A 142 -12.74 7.51 -7.91
C LEU A 142 -12.60 9.04 -7.74
N ARG A 143 -13.53 9.69 -7.04
CA ARG A 143 -13.43 11.13 -6.73
C ARG A 143 -12.19 11.46 -5.92
N LEU A 144 -11.90 10.65 -4.90
CA LEU A 144 -10.72 10.83 -4.06
C LEU A 144 -9.42 10.59 -4.84
N ALA A 145 -9.40 9.64 -5.78
CA ALA A 145 -8.28 9.45 -6.68
C ALA A 145 -8.03 10.72 -7.53
N LEU A 146 -9.08 11.30 -8.13
CA LEU A 146 -8.97 12.52 -8.94
C LEU A 146 -8.49 13.76 -8.16
N ILE A 147 -8.95 13.93 -6.91
CA ILE A 147 -8.63 15.09 -6.08
C ILE A 147 -7.22 14.99 -5.46
N SER A 148 -6.67 13.78 -5.33
CA SER A 148 -5.38 13.54 -4.67
C SER A 148 -4.26 14.41 -5.27
N ARG A 149 -3.66 15.29 -4.48
CA ARG A 149 -2.61 16.24 -4.94
C ARG A 149 -1.32 15.57 -5.44
N LYS A 150 -1.12 14.28 -5.14
CA LYS A 150 -0.02 13.46 -5.71
C LYS A 150 -0.21 13.18 -7.22
N MET A 151 -1.35 13.56 -7.80
CA MET A 151 -1.72 13.39 -9.21
C MET A 151 -1.14 14.43 -10.18
N MET A 152 -0.25 15.31 -9.74
CA MET A 152 0.40 16.31 -10.62
C MET A 152 1.52 15.70 -11.50
N GLU A 153 1.75 14.39 -11.41
CA GLU A 153 2.51 13.64 -12.42
C GLU A 153 1.57 13.32 -13.60
N LYS A 154 1.85 13.91 -14.77
CA LYS A 154 1.02 13.79 -15.99
C LYS A 154 0.59 12.34 -16.28
N ASN A 155 1.51 11.41 -16.07
CA ASN A 155 1.33 9.98 -16.35
C ASN A 155 0.26 9.32 -15.45
N ASN A 156 0.04 9.80 -14.23
CA ASN A 156 -0.95 9.20 -13.32
C ASN A 156 -2.37 9.71 -13.60
N LYS A 157 -2.49 11.01 -13.92
CA LYS A 157 -3.75 11.62 -14.33
C LYS A 157 -4.32 10.94 -15.57
N GLU A 158 -3.49 10.69 -16.58
CA GLU A 158 -3.88 10.01 -17.83
C GLU A 158 -4.43 8.61 -17.58
N LYS A 159 -3.79 7.83 -16.70
CA LYS A 159 -4.25 6.47 -16.36
C LYS A 159 -5.61 6.48 -15.67
N ILE A 160 -5.87 7.43 -14.79
CA ILE A 160 -7.14 7.53 -14.08
C ILE A 160 -8.25 7.99 -15.02
N THR A 161 -7.97 8.93 -15.92
CA THR A 161 -8.91 9.30 -16.96
C THR A 161 -9.21 8.13 -17.89
N HIS A 162 -8.20 7.32 -18.23
CA HIS A 162 -8.41 6.09 -19.01
C HIS A 162 -9.28 5.06 -18.27
N ALA A 163 -9.04 4.87 -16.96
CA ALA A 163 -9.86 3.99 -16.14
C ALA A 163 -11.33 4.46 -16.08
N LEU A 164 -11.57 5.78 -16.02
CA LEU A 164 -12.94 6.32 -16.11
C LEU A 164 -13.56 6.10 -17.48
N GLN A 165 -12.77 6.23 -18.54
CA GLN A 165 -13.21 5.98 -19.90
C GLN A 165 -13.55 4.50 -20.12
N GLU A 166 -12.79 3.57 -19.54
CA GLU A 166 -13.11 2.14 -19.56
C GLU A 166 -14.44 1.85 -18.86
N ILE A 167 -14.72 2.49 -17.71
CA ILE A 167 -16.04 2.38 -17.07
C ILE A 167 -17.14 2.88 -17.99
N GLU A 168 -16.93 4.01 -18.67
CA GLU A 168 -17.89 4.60 -19.61
C GLU A 168 -18.17 3.68 -20.79
N SER A 169 -17.13 3.14 -21.43
CA SER A 169 -17.24 2.22 -22.56
C SER A 169 -17.87 0.89 -22.17
N ASN A 170 -17.55 0.35 -20.99
CA ASN A 170 -17.96 -1.00 -20.60
C ASN A 170 -19.32 -1.01 -19.88
N CYS A 171 -19.70 0.06 -19.20
CA CYS A 171 -20.95 0.13 -18.43
C CYS A 171 -22.02 1.06 -19.04
N GLY A 172 -21.72 1.73 -20.15
CA GLY A 172 -22.66 2.54 -20.93
C GLY A 172 -23.19 3.79 -20.22
N GLN A 173 -24.31 4.32 -20.75
CA GLN A 173 -24.87 5.62 -20.38
C GLN A 173 -25.26 5.75 -18.90
N ALA A 174 -25.59 4.63 -18.23
CA ALA A 174 -25.96 4.59 -16.82
C ALA A 174 -24.78 5.00 -15.91
N CYS A 175 -23.57 4.54 -16.23
CA CYS A 175 -22.36 4.97 -15.51
C CYS A 175 -21.99 6.41 -15.82
N LEU A 176 -22.15 6.84 -17.07
CA LEU A 176 -21.84 8.20 -17.51
C LEU A 176 -22.67 9.25 -16.75
N ALA A 177 -23.95 9.01 -16.52
CA ALA A 177 -24.82 9.92 -15.77
C ALA A 177 -24.36 10.10 -14.31
N ILE A 178 -23.94 9.01 -13.66
CA ILE A 178 -23.49 9.02 -12.27
C ILE A 178 -22.09 9.64 -12.16
N ILE A 179 -21.18 9.31 -13.07
CA ILE A 179 -19.83 9.89 -13.13
C ILE A 179 -19.91 11.39 -13.43
N LYS A 180 -20.69 11.83 -14.42
CA LYS A 180 -20.89 13.27 -14.71
C LYS A 180 -21.58 14.03 -13.58
N SER A 181 -22.58 13.42 -12.93
CA SER A 181 -23.28 14.04 -11.80
C SER A 181 -22.37 14.27 -10.59
N LYS A 182 -21.36 13.41 -10.41
CA LYS A 182 -20.52 13.38 -9.21
C LYS A 182 -19.08 13.81 -9.49
N VAL A 183 -18.63 13.94 -10.73
CA VAL A 183 -17.28 14.46 -11.06
C VAL A 183 -17.45 15.67 -11.99
N PRO A 184 -17.64 16.88 -11.43
CA PRO A 184 -17.87 18.10 -12.22
C PRO A 184 -16.75 18.43 -13.22
N THR A 185 -15.54 17.94 -12.96
CA THR A 185 -14.35 18.16 -13.79
C THR A 185 -14.20 17.16 -14.94
N TYR A 186 -15.03 16.11 -15.02
CA TYR A 186 -14.95 15.11 -16.09
C TYR A 186 -15.73 15.59 -17.33
N GLN A 187 -15.01 15.88 -18.40
CA GLN A 187 -15.55 16.06 -19.75
C GLN A 187 -15.24 14.78 -20.53
N SER A 188 -16.27 14.07 -20.98
CA SER A 188 -16.08 12.91 -21.86
C SER A 188 -15.39 13.38 -23.15
N VAL A 189 -14.33 12.69 -23.55
CA VAL A 189 -13.55 13.01 -24.76
C VAL A 189 -14.14 12.29 -26.00
N LEU A 190 -15.11 11.39 -25.80
CA LEU A 190 -15.86 10.77 -26.88
C LEU A 190 -16.93 11.75 -27.38
N LYS A 191 -16.54 12.53 -28.39
CA LYS A 191 -17.45 13.22 -29.30
C LYS A 191 -17.89 12.28 -30.41
#